data_AF-A0A7C5XDG7-F1
#
_entry.id   AF-A0A7C5XDG7-F1
#
_cell.length_a   1.000
_cell.length_b   1.000
_cell.length_c   1.000
_cell.angle_alpha   90.00
_cell.angle_beta   90.00
_cell.angle_gamma   90.00
#
_symmetry.space_group_name_H-M   'P 1'
#
loop_
_entity.id
_entity.type
_entity.pdbx_description
1 polymer ?
#
loop_
_entity_poly.entity_id
_entity_poly.type
_entity_poly.pdbx_seq_one_letter_code
_entity_poly.pdbx_strand_id
1 'polypeptide(L)' 'MFARPRLRLVTVKMPEIYLEGIDELIKIGKYRNRSEVIRVAVRELLRRELWIKEVELS' A
#
# COMPACT_ATOMS: atom_id res chain seq x y z
N MET A 1 -19.01 14.14 10.09
CA MET A 1 -18.75 12.87 10.80
C MET A 1 -17.74 12.08 9.97
N PHE A 2 -16.45 12.09 10.33
CA PHE A 2 -15.43 11.35 9.58
C PHE A 2 -15.68 9.85 9.75
N ALA A 3 -16.17 9.19 8.72
CA ALA A 3 -16.39 7.75 8.73
C ALA A 3 -15.06 7.06 9.10
N ARG A 4 -15.05 6.28 10.17
CA ARG A 4 -13.88 5.45 10.52
C ARG A 4 -13.54 4.59 9.32
N PRO A 5 -12.32 4.66 8.76
CA PRO A 5 -11.96 3.83 7.63
C PRO A 5 -12.10 2.36 8.04
N ARG A 6 -12.99 1.65 7.35
CA ARG A 6 -13.24 0.23 7.60
C ARG A 6 -12.06 -0.56 7.06
N LEU A 7 -11.15 -0.96 7.95
CA LEU A 7 -10.09 -1.90 7.63
C LEU A 7 -10.67 -3.32 7.56
N ARG A 8 -10.30 -4.07 6.52
CA ARG A 8 -10.63 -5.49 6.37
C ARG A 8 -9.33 -6.29 6.33
N LEU A 9 -9.33 -7.46 6.94
CA LEU A 9 -8.21 -8.39 6.86
C LEU A 9 -8.25 -9.08 5.49
N VAL A 10 -7.14 -9.03 4.77
CA VAL A 10 -6.97 -9.64 3.45
C VAL A 10 -5.72 -10.51 3.52
N THR A 11 -5.85 -11.77 3.10
CA THR A 11 -4.72 -12.70 3.00
C THR A 11 -4.34 -12.83 1.54
N VAL A 12 -3.05 -12.61 1.24
CA VAL A 12 -2.51 -12.72 -0.12
C VAL A 12 -1.30 -13.66 -0.11
N LYS A 13 -1.10 -14.38 -1.21
CA LYS A 13 0.14 -15.14 -1.43
C LYS A 13 1.15 -14.21 -2.12
N MET A 14 2.37 -14.12 -1.59
CA MET A 14 3.44 -13.33 -2.18
C MET A 14 4.75 -14.12 -2.17
N PRO A 15 5.61 -13.92 -3.18
CA PRO A 15 7.00 -14.37 -3.15
C PRO A 15 7.76 -13.85 -1.91
N GLU A 16 8.65 -14.69 -1.38
CA GLU A 16 9.44 -14.40 -0.17
C GLU A 16 10.32 -13.16 -0.33
N ILE A 17 10.91 -12.97 -1.51
CA ILE A 17 11.76 -11.81 -1.84
C ILE A 17 11.06 -10.46 -1.57
N TYR A 18 9.74 -10.37 -1.78
CA TYR A 18 9.00 -9.14 -1.50
C TYR A 18 8.74 -8.97 -0.01
N LEU A 19 8.54 -10.06 0.73
CA LEU A 19 8.41 -10.01 2.19
C LEU A 19 9.71 -9.55 2.84
N GLU A 20 10.86 -10.04 2.37
CA GLU A 20 12.18 -9.60 2.81
C GLU A 20 12.39 -8.10 2.55
N GLY A 21 12.06 -7.62 1.35
CA GLY A 21 12.13 -6.20 1.04
C GLY A 21 11.23 -5.34 1.94
N ILE A 22 10.03 -5.81 2.28
CA ILE A 22 9.14 -5.14 3.23
C ILE A 22 9.73 -5.13 4.64
N ASP A 23 10.34 -6.23 5.08
CA ASP A 23 10.93 -6.34 6.42
C ASP A 23 12.14 -5.41 6.58
N GLU A 24 12.98 -5.28 5.56
CA GLU A 24 14.09 -4.32 5.57
C GLU A 24 13.57 -2.88 5.67
N LEU A 25 12.46 -2.53 5.00
CA LEU A 25 11.83 -1.21 5.12
C LEU A 25 11.30 -0.92 6.55
N ILE A 26 10.88 -1.95 7.28
CA ILE A 26 10.46 -1.82 8.68
C ILE A 26 11.69 -1.72 9.59
N LYS A 27 12.73 -2.51 9.33
CA LYS A 27 13.97 -2.56 10.10
C LYS A 27 14.72 -1.23 10.09
N ILE A 28 14.72 -0.53 8.96
CA ILE A 28 15.27 0.84 8.86
C ILE A 28 14.38 1.90 9.53
N GLY A 29 13.23 1.52 10.11
CA GLY A 29 12.33 2.42 10.83
C GLY A 29 11.42 3.29 9.95
N LYS A 30 11.39 3.04 8.63
CA LYS A 30 10.58 3.84 7.69
C LYS A 30 9.09 3.57 7.80
N TYR A 31 8.72 2.36 8.24
CA TYR A 31 7.34 1.94 8.46
C TYR A 31 7.22 1.14 9.76
N ARG A 32 6.03 1.17 10.37
CA ARG A 32 5.77 0.53 11.68
C ARG A 32 5.44 -0.96 11.56
N ASN A 33 4.89 -1.40 10.44
CA ASN A 33 4.50 -2.80 10.20
C ASN A 33 4.27 -3.10 8.71
N ARG A 34 4.21 -4.38 8.36
CA ARG A 34 3.97 -4.85 6.99
C ARG A 34 2.67 -4.30 6.40
N SER A 35 1.60 -4.24 7.21
CA SER A 35 0.29 -3.75 6.76
C SER A 35 0.32 -2.27 6.38
N GLU A 36 1.18 -1.47 7.01
CA GLU A 36 1.37 -0.06 6.65
C GLU A 36 2.08 0.07 5.30
N VAL A 37 3.17 -0.68 5.10
CA VAL A 37 3.91 -0.71 3.83
C VAL A 37 2.97 -1.09 2.69
N ILE A 38 2.21 -2.18 2.86
CA ILE A 38 1.28 -2.68 1.84
C ILE A 38 0.19 -1.63 1.54
N ARG A 39 -0.40 -0.99 2.57
CA ARG A 39 -1.42 0.04 2.36
C ARG A 39 -0.87 1.25 1.59
N VAL A 40 0.36 1.68 1.87
CA VAL A 40 1.00 2.79 1.17
C VAL A 40 1.29 2.40 -0.28
N ALA A 41 1.85 1.21 -0.51
CA ALA A 41 2.11 0.72 -1.86
C ALA A 41 0.83 0.63 -2.71
N VAL A 42 -0.25 0.09 -2.14
CA VAL A 42 -1.56 0.00 -2.82
C VAL A 42 -2.15 1.40 -3.07
N ARG A 43 -2.05 2.33 -2.11
CA ARG A 43 -2.53 3.71 -2.29
C ARG A 43 -1.79 4.41 -3.43
N GLU A 44 -0.47 4.32 -3.44
CA GLU A 44 0.37 4.94 -4.47
C GLU A 44 0.09 4.32 -5.84
N LEU A 45 -0.08 2.99 -5.91
CA LEU A 45 -0.47 2.30 -7.12
C LEU A 45 -1.84 2.79 -7.64
N LEU A 46 -2.86 2.81 -6.78
CA LEU A 46 -4.20 3.28 -7.16
C LEU A 46 -4.20 4.74 -7.60
N ARG A 47 -3.44 5.60 -6.92
CA ARG A 47 -3.27 7.00 -7.29
C ARG A 47 -2.67 7.14 -8.69
N ARG A 48 -1.64 6.37 -9.01
CA ARG A 48 -1.01 6.39 -10.34
C ARG A 48 -1.96 5.90 -11.43
N GLU A 49 -2.61 4.76 -11.22
CA GLU A 49 -3.43 4.13 -12.27
C GLU A 49 -4.80 4.81 -12.48
N LEU A 50 -5.42 5.33 -11.41
CA LEU A 50 -6.78 5.88 -11.48
C LEU A 50 -6.80 7.39 -11.68
N TRP A 51 -5.88 8.15 -11.08
CA TRP A 51 -5.91 9.63 -11.18
C TRP A 51 -5.16 10.18 -12.40
N ILE A 52 -4.35 9.38 -13.11
CA ILE A 52 -3.76 9.81 -14.39
C ILE A 52 -4.81 9.83 -15.51
N LYS A 53 -5.89 9.03 -15.42
CA LYS A 53 -6.96 9.04 -16.44
C LYS A 53 -7.82 10.30 -16.48
N GLU A 54 -7.81 11.13 -15.44
CA GLU A 54 -8.59 12.37 -15.44
C GLU A 54 -7.92 13.52 -16.21
N VAL A 55 -6.60 13.46 -16.44
CA VAL A 55 -5.85 14.58 -17.04
C VAL A 55 -5.69 14.45 -18.56
N GLU A 56 -5.93 13.26 -19.14
CA GLU A 56 -5.76 13.00 -20.58
C GLU A 56 -7.09 12.99 -21.38
N LEU A 57 -8.22 13.32 -20.74
CA LEU A 57 -9.56 13.34 -21.35
C LEU A 57 -10.32 14.66 -21.15
N SER A 58 -9.64 15.75 -20.78
CA SER A 58 -10.21 17.11 -20.72
C SER A 58 -9.52 18.07 -21.67
#